data_AF-A0A2H1KZM4-F1
#
_entry.id   AF-A0A2H1KZM4-F1
#
_cell.length_a   1.000
_cell.length_b   1.000
_cell.length_c   1.000
_cell.angle_alpha   90.00
_cell.angle_beta   90.00
_cell.angle_gamma   90.00
#
_symmetry.space_group_name_H-M   'P 1'
#
loop_
_entity.id
_entity.type
_entity.pdbx_description
1 polymer ?
#
loop_
_entity_poly.entity_id
_entity_poly.type
_entity_poly.pdbx_seq_one_letter_code
_entity_poly.pdbx_strand_id
1 'polypeptide(L)'
;MTDTAWMAEETTNADEIVEDVETDMTDTEGNVEEATAEPEHLDDEALDLGESDEDADSGKSKARTQAQSKGRDKTLIRRTVRKMLDVQGAEDDVRHVAASLLSKDESDVEGLVVTILTGDSRKTNQPMSDLEDLMEADAIEMSANATALGKDRLKALWSLLGDLGKAEGSLPAGIAPAAIQIAKIISKDVSDDDMLTLTAVADLMKKA
;
A
#
# COMPACT_ATOMS: atom_id res chain seq x y z
N MET A 1 56.30 24.02 35.80
CA MET A 1 56.94 25.09 35.01
C MET A 1 56.27 25.07 33.64
N THR A 2 55.48 26.13 33.37
CA THR A 2 55.10 26.74 32.07
C THR A 2 54.57 25.80 30.95
N ASP A 3 53.47 26.06 30.25
CA ASP A 3 52.63 27.25 30.16
C ASP A 3 51.29 26.91 29.52
N THR A 4 50.32 27.72 29.91
CA THR A 4 48.95 27.85 29.41
C THR A 4 48.94 28.54 28.04
N ALA A 5 48.15 28.06 27.08
CA ALA A 5 47.73 28.86 25.93
C ALA A 5 46.25 28.56 25.60
N TRP A 6 45.39 29.32 26.27
CA TRP A 6 44.07 29.73 25.80
C TRP A 6 44.27 30.96 24.90
N MET A 7 43.46 31.11 23.85
CA MET A 7 42.89 32.35 23.26
C MET A 7 42.28 31.94 21.90
N ALA A 8 40.96 31.86 21.79
CA ALA A 8 39.99 32.96 21.57
C ALA A 8 39.79 33.21 20.07
N GLU A 9 38.57 32.96 19.56
CA GLU A 9 37.65 34.00 19.00
C GLU A 9 37.87 34.10 17.47
N GLU A 10 36.93 34.27 16.54
CA GLU A 10 35.64 34.98 16.42
C GLU A 10 34.85 34.28 15.27
N THR A 11 33.60 33.85 15.45
CA THR A 11 32.33 34.53 15.10
C THR A 11 32.06 34.82 13.60
N THR A 12 30.97 34.19 13.13
CA THR A 12 29.87 34.71 12.28
C THR A 12 30.17 35.42 10.95
N ASN A 13 29.56 34.90 9.89
CA ASN A 13 28.65 35.73 9.10
C ASN A 13 27.45 34.92 8.60
N ALA A 14 26.28 35.44 8.95
CA ALA A 14 24.95 35.03 8.50
C ALA A 14 24.49 35.98 7.38
N ASP A 15 23.45 35.54 6.67
CA ASP A 15 22.56 36.28 5.76
C ASP A 15 23.16 36.88 4.49
N GLU A 16 22.64 36.45 3.33
CA GLU A 16 21.60 37.23 2.62
C GLU A 16 20.92 36.36 1.54
N ILE A 17 19.61 36.14 1.71
CA ILE A 17 18.67 35.68 0.68
C ILE A 17 17.83 36.90 0.33
N VAL A 18 17.75 37.32 -0.95
CA VAL A 18 16.51 37.82 -1.55
C VAL A 18 16.47 37.51 -3.05
N GLU A 19 15.31 37.02 -3.45
CA GLU A 19 14.82 36.66 -4.78
C GLU A 19 14.67 37.86 -5.72
N ASP A 20 14.77 37.61 -7.04
CA ASP A 20 13.98 38.30 -8.07
C ASP A 20 14.00 37.44 -9.33
N VAL A 21 13.02 36.52 -9.45
CA VAL A 21 12.70 35.81 -10.69
C VAL A 21 11.39 36.39 -11.19
N GLU A 22 11.47 37.30 -12.16
CA GLU A 22 10.32 37.77 -12.93
C GLU A 22 9.77 36.62 -13.79
N THR A 23 8.60 36.11 -13.42
CA THR A 23 7.77 35.27 -14.29
C THR A 23 6.82 36.16 -15.09
N ASP A 24 7.08 36.22 -16.40
CA ASP A 24 6.22 36.89 -17.39
C ASP A 24 4.96 36.05 -17.67
N MET A 25 3.86 36.78 -17.79
CA MET A 25 2.51 36.29 -17.99
C MET A 25 2.28 35.92 -19.45
N THR A 26 1.77 34.72 -19.71
CA THR A 26 1.06 34.43 -20.97
C THR A 26 -0.36 33.99 -20.66
N ASP A 27 -1.29 34.91 -20.93
CA ASP A 27 -2.70 34.64 -21.13
C ASP A 27 -2.91 33.57 -22.21
N THR A 28 -3.75 32.58 -21.94
CA THR A 28 -4.50 31.89 -22.99
C THR A 28 -5.84 31.43 -22.41
N GLU A 29 -6.86 32.25 -22.63
CA GLU A 29 -8.25 31.84 -22.55
C GLU A 29 -8.52 30.77 -23.63
N GLY A 30 -9.06 29.64 -23.21
CA GLY A 30 -9.35 28.49 -24.07
C GLY A 30 -10.58 27.73 -23.57
N ASN A 31 -11.74 28.33 -23.79
CA ASN A 31 -13.07 27.73 -23.72
C ASN A 31 -13.16 26.42 -24.50
N VAL A 32 -13.48 25.30 -23.84
CA VAL A 32 -14.11 24.14 -24.47
C VAL A 32 -15.09 23.50 -23.47
N GLU A 33 -16.39 23.69 -23.73
CA GLU A 33 -17.47 22.84 -23.22
C GLU A 33 -17.25 21.41 -23.74
N GLU A 34 -17.27 20.41 -22.86
CA GLU A 34 -17.42 19.02 -23.29
C GLU A 34 -18.56 18.35 -22.52
N ALA A 35 -19.55 17.95 -23.33
CA ALA A 35 -20.81 17.37 -22.93
C ALA A 35 -20.65 16.05 -22.19
N THR A 36 -21.23 15.94 -21.01
CA THR A 36 -21.48 14.65 -20.37
C THR A 36 -22.59 13.93 -21.14
N ALA A 37 -22.19 13.03 -22.03
CA ALA A 37 -23.07 12.04 -22.64
C ALA A 37 -23.51 11.01 -21.59
N GLU A 38 -24.81 10.92 -21.37
CA GLU A 38 -25.45 9.81 -20.66
C GLU A 38 -25.23 8.50 -21.42
N PRO A 39 -24.81 7.40 -20.76
CA PRO A 39 -24.98 6.09 -21.36
C PRO A 39 -26.42 5.61 -21.14
N GLU A 40 -27.20 5.64 -22.22
CA GLU A 40 -28.37 4.79 -22.39
C GLU A 40 -27.94 3.31 -22.28
N HIS A 41 -28.58 2.56 -21.39
CA HIS A 41 -28.65 1.11 -21.49
C HIS A 41 -30.10 0.68 -21.33
N LEU A 42 -30.76 0.55 -22.47
CA LEU A 42 -31.99 -0.22 -22.65
C LEU A 42 -31.65 -1.70 -22.88
N ASP A 43 -32.68 -2.50 -22.66
CA ASP A 43 -32.88 -3.93 -22.98
C ASP A 43 -32.56 -4.88 -21.80
N ASP A 44 -33.52 -5.20 -20.93
CA ASP A 44 -34.81 -5.89 -21.15
C ASP A 44 -34.59 -7.39 -21.49
N GLU A 45 -34.37 -8.20 -20.45
CA GLU A 45 -34.68 -9.63 -20.49
C GLU A 45 -35.41 -10.05 -19.20
N ALA A 46 -36.74 -10.09 -19.34
CA ALA A 46 -37.66 -11.11 -18.83
C ALA A 46 -37.27 -11.83 -17.53
N LEU A 47 -37.75 -11.30 -16.41
CA LEU A 47 -37.98 -12.10 -15.21
C LEU A 47 -39.18 -13.04 -15.44
N ASP A 48 -38.88 -14.28 -15.83
CA ASP A 48 -39.81 -15.40 -15.83
C ASP A 48 -40.22 -15.74 -14.38
N LEU A 49 -41.30 -15.09 -13.93
CA LEU A 49 -41.99 -15.41 -12.68
C LEU A 49 -42.93 -16.60 -12.91
N GLY A 50 -42.34 -17.80 -12.94
CA GLY A 50 -43.06 -19.06 -12.83
C GLY A 50 -43.31 -19.42 -11.36
N GLU A 51 -44.50 -19.09 -10.88
CA GLU A 51 -45.06 -19.57 -9.62
C GLU A 51 -45.55 -21.03 -9.75
N SER A 52 -45.56 -21.75 -8.62
CA SER A 52 -46.25 -23.03 -8.35
C SER A 52 -45.66 -24.33 -8.95
N ASP A 53 -45.18 -25.24 -8.09
CA ASP A 53 -46.07 -26.19 -7.39
C ASP A 53 -45.28 -27.10 -6.44
N GLU A 54 -45.92 -27.38 -5.30
CA GLU A 54 -45.60 -28.48 -4.40
C GLU A 54 -45.79 -29.81 -5.15
N ASP A 55 -44.78 -30.68 -5.20
CA ASP A 55 -44.94 -32.10 -4.85
C ASP A 55 -43.64 -32.92 -5.01
N ALA A 56 -43.61 -33.98 -4.23
CA ALA A 56 -42.51 -34.88 -3.93
C ALA A 56 -41.76 -35.49 -5.14
N ASP A 57 -40.42 -35.52 -5.07
CA ASP A 57 -39.65 -36.68 -5.55
C ASP A 57 -38.27 -36.77 -4.88
N SER A 58 -38.14 -37.74 -3.98
CA SER A 58 -36.89 -38.09 -3.30
C SER A 58 -35.95 -38.82 -4.27
N GLY A 59 -35.09 -38.10 -4.98
CA GLY A 59 -34.11 -38.78 -5.85
C GLY A 59 -32.97 -37.95 -6.44
N LYS A 60 -33.07 -36.62 -6.51
CA LYS A 60 -32.11 -35.79 -7.28
C LYS A 60 -31.02 -35.07 -6.48
N SER A 61 -30.93 -35.32 -5.17
CA SER A 61 -30.06 -34.56 -4.26
C SER A 61 -28.57 -34.87 -4.36
N LYS A 62 -28.14 -35.87 -5.15
CA LYS A 62 -26.71 -36.23 -5.29
C LYS A 62 -26.02 -35.65 -6.53
N ALA A 63 -26.76 -35.29 -7.58
CA ALA A 63 -26.19 -34.77 -8.83
C ALA A 63 -25.80 -33.28 -8.73
N ARG A 64 -26.57 -32.46 -8.00
CA ARG A 64 -26.26 -31.03 -7.80
C ARG A 64 -25.00 -30.83 -6.95
N THR A 65 -24.78 -31.66 -5.93
CA THR A 65 -23.63 -31.54 -5.01
C THR A 65 -22.30 -31.92 -5.66
N GLN A 66 -22.30 -32.84 -6.63
CA GLN A 66 -21.08 -33.28 -7.35
C GLN A 66 -20.68 -32.34 -8.50
N ALA A 67 -21.63 -31.62 -9.10
CA ALA A 67 -21.33 -30.63 -10.14
C ALA A 67 -20.71 -29.35 -9.53
N GLN A 68 -21.15 -28.95 -8.34
CA GLN A 68 -20.61 -27.77 -7.64
C GLN A 68 -19.16 -27.96 -7.16
N SER A 69 -18.77 -29.17 -6.71
CA SER A 69 -17.39 -29.39 -6.24
C SER A 69 -16.36 -29.35 -7.38
N LYS A 70 -16.66 -29.97 -8.54
CA LYS A 70 -15.78 -29.96 -9.72
C LYS A 70 -15.61 -28.55 -10.32
N GLY A 71 -16.61 -27.69 -10.21
CA GLY A 71 -16.51 -26.28 -10.62
C GLY A 71 -15.61 -25.46 -9.69
N ARG A 72 -15.74 -25.68 -8.38
CA ARG A 72 -14.96 -24.98 -7.35
C ARG A 72 -13.46 -25.25 -7.46
N ASP A 73 -13.07 -26.49 -7.71
CA ASP A 73 -11.66 -26.87 -7.84
C ASP A 73 -11.02 -26.22 -9.07
N LYS A 74 -11.73 -26.18 -10.20
CA LYS A 74 -11.25 -25.50 -11.42
C LYS A 74 -11.05 -24.00 -11.22
N THR A 75 -11.97 -23.34 -10.50
CA THR A 75 -11.84 -21.91 -10.19
C THR A 75 -10.65 -21.66 -9.27
N LEU A 76 -10.46 -22.49 -8.24
CA LEU A 76 -9.31 -22.37 -7.34
C LEU A 76 -7.99 -22.55 -8.10
N ILE A 77 -7.89 -23.58 -8.96
CA ILE A 77 -6.70 -23.82 -9.80
C ILE A 77 -6.41 -22.61 -10.68
N ARG A 78 -7.42 -22.05 -11.37
CA ARG A 78 -7.25 -20.86 -12.22
C ARG A 78 -6.77 -19.65 -11.41
N ARG A 79 -7.35 -19.44 -10.22
CA ARG A 79 -6.98 -18.35 -9.31
C ARG A 79 -5.52 -18.49 -8.85
N THR A 80 -5.11 -19.69 -8.46
CA THR A 80 -3.73 -19.98 -8.05
C THR A 80 -2.75 -19.79 -9.21
N VAL A 81 -3.06 -20.32 -10.39
CA VAL A 81 -2.20 -20.17 -11.58
C VAL A 81 -2.06 -18.70 -11.98
N ARG A 82 -3.16 -17.94 -12.02
CA ARG A 82 -3.11 -16.50 -12.30
C ARG A 82 -2.22 -15.79 -11.28
N LYS A 83 -2.43 -16.04 -9.99
CA LYS A 83 -1.64 -15.39 -8.95
C LYS A 83 -0.16 -15.75 -9.00
N MET A 84 0.16 -16.97 -9.41
CA MET A 84 1.54 -17.38 -9.62
C MET A 84 2.19 -16.61 -10.78
N LEU A 85 1.47 -16.40 -11.88
CA LEU A 85 1.94 -15.56 -12.97
C LEU A 85 2.09 -14.09 -12.56
N ASP A 86 1.16 -13.57 -11.75
CA ASP A 86 1.24 -12.19 -11.23
C ASP A 86 2.50 -12.01 -10.36
N VAL A 87 2.78 -12.94 -9.44
CA VAL A 87 3.98 -12.88 -8.57
C VAL A 87 5.28 -13.08 -9.35
N GLN A 88 5.30 -13.99 -10.32
CA GLN A 88 6.48 -14.20 -11.18
C GLN A 88 6.74 -13.03 -12.13
N GLY A 89 5.69 -12.36 -12.60
CA GLY A 89 5.77 -11.24 -13.53
C GLY A 89 5.92 -9.87 -12.87
N ALA A 90 5.73 -9.79 -11.54
CA ALA A 90 5.94 -8.56 -10.79
C ALA A 90 7.39 -8.08 -10.87
N GLU A 91 7.58 -6.77 -10.85
CA GLU A 91 8.91 -6.16 -10.73
C GLU A 91 9.60 -6.61 -9.44
N ASP A 92 10.94 -6.66 -9.45
CA ASP A 92 11.71 -7.21 -8.33
C ASP A 92 11.49 -6.40 -7.05
N ASP A 93 11.42 -5.06 -7.13
CA ASP A 93 11.15 -4.21 -5.97
C ASP A 93 9.75 -4.48 -5.36
N VAL A 94 8.73 -4.68 -6.21
CA VAL A 94 7.37 -5.02 -5.78
C VAL A 94 7.35 -6.40 -5.12
N ARG A 95 8.06 -7.39 -5.69
CA ARG A 95 8.15 -8.73 -5.12
C ARG A 95 8.90 -8.72 -3.80
N HIS A 96 9.98 -7.96 -3.71
CA HIS A 96 10.81 -7.80 -2.51
C HIS A 96 9.99 -7.28 -1.33
N VAL A 97 9.28 -6.16 -1.51
CA VAL A 97 8.45 -5.56 -0.46
C VAL A 97 7.31 -6.50 -0.09
N ALA A 98 6.63 -7.13 -1.06
CA ALA A 98 5.59 -8.12 -0.79
C ALA A 98 6.11 -9.31 0.03
N ALA A 99 7.31 -9.79 -0.29
CA ALA A 99 7.93 -10.91 0.43
C ALA A 99 8.27 -10.56 1.87
N SER A 100 8.80 -9.36 2.12
CA SER A 100 9.06 -8.87 3.48
C SER A 100 7.78 -8.78 4.32
N LEU A 101 6.72 -8.17 3.77
CA LEU A 101 5.42 -8.06 4.45
C LEU A 101 4.82 -9.42 4.81
N LEU A 102 5.03 -10.43 3.96
CA LEU A 102 4.58 -11.80 4.18
C LEU A 102 5.54 -12.63 5.04
N SER A 103 6.70 -12.07 5.40
CA SER A 103 7.81 -12.76 6.07
C SER A 103 8.21 -14.03 5.32
N LYS A 104 8.39 -13.90 4.01
CA LYS A 104 8.78 -14.95 3.06
C LYS A 104 10.06 -14.58 2.33
N ASP A 105 10.71 -15.60 1.81
CA ASP A 105 11.81 -15.40 0.88
C ASP A 105 11.24 -14.93 -0.47
N GLU A 106 11.87 -13.94 -1.08
CA GLU A 106 11.43 -13.38 -2.36
C GLU A 106 11.46 -14.41 -3.50
N SER A 107 12.37 -15.39 -3.43
CA SER A 107 12.48 -16.47 -4.39
C SER A 107 11.46 -17.60 -4.18
N ASP A 108 10.82 -17.67 -3.01
CA ASP A 108 9.76 -18.65 -2.67
C ASP A 108 8.41 -18.21 -3.23
N VAL A 109 8.30 -18.19 -4.56
CA VAL A 109 7.08 -17.80 -5.28
C VAL A 109 5.86 -18.61 -4.82
N GLU A 110 6.00 -19.92 -4.64
CA GLU A 110 4.92 -20.78 -4.17
C GLU A 110 4.45 -20.37 -2.77
N GLY A 111 5.38 -20.11 -1.85
CA GLY A 111 5.11 -19.64 -0.51
C GLY A 111 4.42 -18.28 -0.49
N LEU A 112 4.84 -17.35 -1.35
CA LEU A 112 4.20 -16.04 -1.51
C LEU A 112 2.75 -16.18 -1.97
N VAL A 113 2.52 -16.94 -3.05
CA VAL A 113 1.17 -17.15 -3.60
C VAL A 113 0.24 -17.79 -2.58
N VAL A 114 0.69 -18.84 -1.90
CA VAL A 114 -0.12 -19.51 -0.87
C VAL A 114 -0.45 -18.54 0.25
N THR A 115 0.53 -17.75 0.71
CA THR A 115 0.33 -16.80 1.82
C THR A 115 -0.62 -15.67 1.40
N ILE A 116 -0.52 -15.14 0.18
CA ILE A 116 -1.45 -14.11 -0.34
C ILE A 116 -2.88 -14.65 -0.39
N LEU A 117 -3.09 -15.85 -0.95
CA LEU A 117 -4.44 -16.39 -1.13
C LEU A 117 -5.09 -16.80 0.20
N THR A 118 -4.31 -17.31 1.15
CA THR A 118 -4.82 -17.88 2.41
C THR A 118 -4.74 -16.92 3.61
N GLY A 119 -3.86 -15.93 3.56
CA GLY A 119 -3.56 -15.00 4.65
C GLY A 119 -4.66 -14.00 4.97
N ASP A 120 -4.50 -13.29 6.08
CA ASP A 120 -5.39 -12.20 6.50
C ASP A 120 -4.90 -10.88 5.89
N SER A 121 -5.47 -10.51 4.74
CA SER A 121 -5.06 -9.32 3.98
C SER A 121 -5.14 -8.03 4.79
N ARG A 122 -6.04 -7.96 5.78
CA ARG A 122 -6.13 -6.78 6.65
C ARG A 122 -4.89 -6.61 7.51
N LYS A 123 -4.35 -7.70 8.03
CA LYS A 123 -3.15 -7.64 8.88
C LYS A 123 -1.89 -7.40 8.07
N THR A 124 -1.78 -8.05 6.91
CA THR A 124 -0.57 -7.92 6.08
C THR A 124 -0.47 -6.55 5.42
N ASN A 125 -1.59 -5.95 5.00
CA ASN A 125 -1.60 -4.63 4.38
C ASN A 125 -1.64 -3.48 5.39
N GLN A 126 -1.80 -3.77 6.69
CA GLN A 126 -1.94 -2.74 7.72
C GLN A 126 -0.80 -1.72 7.70
N PRO A 127 0.49 -2.10 7.60
CA PRO A 127 1.57 -1.11 7.60
C PRO A 127 1.53 -0.14 6.42
N MET A 128 0.95 -0.55 5.30
CA MET A 128 0.78 0.31 4.11
C MET A 128 -0.35 1.31 4.33
N SER A 129 -1.48 0.85 4.85
CA SER A 129 -2.59 1.73 5.26
C SER A 129 -2.14 2.73 6.34
N ASP A 130 -1.31 2.29 7.29
CA ASP A 130 -0.74 3.18 8.33
C ASP A 130 0.16 4.26 7.71
N LEU A 131 0.89 3.92 6.65
CA LEU A 131 1.75 4.87 5.95
C LEU A 131 0.92 5.90 5.17
N GLU A 132 -0.10 5.43 4.43
CA GLU A 132 -1.06 6.29 3.71
C GLU A 132 -1.73 7.29 4.67
N ASP A 133 -2.30 6.79 5.77
CA ASP A 133 -2.95 7.63 6.80
C ASP A 133 -2.00 8.70 7.37
N LEU A 134 -0.71 8.38 7.50
CA LEU A 134 0.29 9.32 8.01
C LEU A 134 0.71 10.35 6.96
N MET A 135 0.77 9.97 5.68
CA MET A 135 1.12 10.88 4.59
C MET A 135 0.03 11.92 4.30
N GLU A 136 -1.23 11.60 4.58
CA GLU A 136 -2.33 12.55 4.47
C GLU A 136 -2.34 13.59 5.60
N ALA A 137 -1.65 13.32 6.72
CA ALA A 137 -1.61 14.19 7.88
C ALA A 137 -0.58 15.32 7.74
N ASP A 138 -0.84 16.47 8.37
CA ASP A 138 0.15 17.53 8.46
C ASP A 138 1.36 17.12 9.33
N ALA A 139 2.45 17.89 9.29
CA ALA A 139 3.68 17.54 10.01
C ALA A 139 3.50 17.37 11.53
N ILE A 140 2.56 18.09 12.14
CA ILE A 140 2.29 18.01 13.58
C ILE A 140 1.42 16.78 13.87
N GLU A 141 0.33 16.63 13.11
CA GLU A 141 -0.62 15.54 13.20
C GLU A 141 0.03 14.19 12.91
N MET A 142 0.93 14.10 11.93
CA MET A 142 1.65 12.88 11.57
C MET A 142 2.39 12.29 12.78
N SER A 143 3.08 13.12 13.56
CA SER A 143 3.81 12.65 14.75
C SER A 143 2.86 12.16 15.86
N ALA A 144 1.71 12.83 16.03
CA ALA A 144 0.70 12.47 17.00
C ALA A 144 -0.01 11.17 16.60
N ASN A 145 -0.39 11.04 15.32
CA ASN A 145 -1.02 9.87 14.74
C ASN A 145 -0.08 8.66 14.80
N ALA A 146 1.20 8.84 14.45
CA ALA A 146 2.21 7.79 14.57
C ALA A 146 2.36 7.31 16.02
N THR A 147 2.36 8.25 16.99
CA THR A 147 2.41 7.91 18.42
C THR A 147 1.18 7.08 18.85
N ALA A 148 0.01 7.35 18.29
CA ALA A 148 -1.23 6.64 18.59
C ALA A 148 -1.30 5.20 18.03
N LEU A 149 -0.51 4.86 17.01
CA LEU A 149 -0.48 3.51 16.42
C LEU A 149 -0.03 2.43 17.43
N GLY A 150 0.82 2.81 18.39
CA GLY A 150 1.41 1.89 19.36
C GLY A 150 2.61 1.12 18.80
N LYS A 151 3.28 0.37 19.69
CA LYS A 151 4.63 -0.19 19.44
C LYS A 151 4.69 -1.18 18.28
N ASP A 152 3.71 -2.09 18.17
CA ASP A 152 3.76 -3.16 17.18
C ASP A 152 3.54 -2.63 15.76
N ARG A 153 2.61 -1.68 15.60
CA ARG A 153 2.36 -0.99 14.33
C ARG A 153 3.56 -0.13 13.92
N LEU A 154 4.18 0.61 14.86
CA LEU A 154 5.41 1.35 14.59
C LEU A 154 6.57 0.45 14.15
N LYS A 155 6.69 -0.75 14.73
CA LYS A 155 7.70 -1.73 14.30
C LYS A 155 7.43 -2.24 12.88
N ALA A 156 6.18 -2.52 12.55
CA ALA A 156 5.81 -2.98 11.21
C ALA A 156 6.05 -1.89 10.17
N LEU A 157 5.69 -0.64 10.49
CA LEU A 157 5.93 0.53 9.64
C LEU A 157 7.43 0.80 9.45
N TRP A 158 8.24 0.64 10.50
CA TRP A 158 9.70 0.75 10.39
C TRP A 158 10.32 -0.32 9.50
N SER A 159 9.80 -1.56 9.57
CA SER A 159 10.23 -2.64 8.67
C SER A 159 9.92 -2.27 7.22
N LEU A 160 8.69 -1.81 6.95
CA LEU A 160 8.27 -1.39 5.62
C LEU A 160 9.15 -0.24 5.09
N LEU A 161 9.41 0.79 5.90
CA LEU A 161 10.31 1.87 5.53
C LEU A 161 11.74 1.39 5.31
N GLY A 162 12.18 0.34 6.00
CA GLY A 162 13.48 -0.31 5.77
C GLY A 162 13.54 -1.05 4.44
N ASP A 163 12.47 -1.74 4.06
CA ASP A 163 12.36 -2.44 2.79
C ASP A 163 12.31 -1.48 1.60
N LEU A 164 11.78 -0.27 1.81
CA LEU A 164 11.86 0.86 0.86
C LEU A 164 13.21 1.59 0.89
N GLY A 165 14.16 1.16 1.73
CA GLY A 165 15.47 1.79 1.88
C GLY A 165 15.46 3.16 2.55
N LYS A 166 14.37 3.55 3.24
CA LYS A 166 14.19 4.85 3.89
C LYS A 166 14.55 4.84 5.38
N ALA A 167 14.48 3.67 6.01
CA ALA A 167 14.85 3.49 7.41
C ALA A 167 16.04 2.54 7.54
N GLU A 168 17.07 2.97 8.27
CA GLU A 168 18.24 2.13 8.56
C GLU A 168 18.36 1.79 10.04
N GLY A 169 18.86 0.59 10.32
CA GLY A 169 19.15 0.14 11.68
C GLY A 169 17.91 -0.17 12.51
N SER A 170 18.08 -0.12 13.84
CA SER A 170 17.02 -0.46 14.79
C SER A 170 16.10 0.71 15.05
N LEU A 171 14.78 0.43 15.14
CA LEU A 171 13.79 1.38 15.61
C LEU A 171 14.23 2.06 16.92
N PRO A 172 14.15 3.40 17.03
CA PRO A 172 14.48 4.11 18.27
C PRO A 172 13.73 3.57 19.49
N ALA A 173 14.40 3.59 20.64
CA ALA A 173 13.82 3.08 21.88
C ALA A 173 12.74 4.03 22.43
N GLY A 174 11.50 3.55 22.47
CA GLY A 174 10.34 4.27 23.01
C GLY A 174 9.38 4.73 21.91
N ILE A 175 8.08 4.85 22.26
CA ILE A 175 7.02 5.12 21.27
C ILE A 175 7.18 6.53 20.68
N ALA A 176 7.30 7.57 21.51
CA ALA A 176 7.44 8.94 21.05
C ALA A 176 8.68 9.18 20.15
N PRO A 177 9.91 8.78 20.53
CA PRO A 177 11.08 8.98 19.66
C PRO A 177 10.99 8.15 18.37
N ALA A 178 10.42 6.95 18.40
CA ALA A 178 10.15 6.16 17.21
C ALA A 178 9.17 6.86 16.27
N ALA A 179 8.04 7.35 16.79
CA ALA A 179 7.02 8.06 16.03
C ALA A 179 7.56 9.34 15.38
N ILE A 180 8.34 10.14 16.13
CA ILE A 180 8.99 11.35 15.60
C ILE A 180 9.95 11.01 14.46
N GLN A 181 10.77 9.97 14.64
CA GLN A 181 11.73 9.58 13.60
C GLN A 181 11.03 9.06 12.35
N ILE A 182 9.98 8.26 12.51
CA ILE A 182 9.14 7.78 11.40
C ILE A 182 8.50 8.96 10.66
N ALA A 183 7.86 9.89 11.37
CA ALA A 183 7.25 11.07 10.76
C ALA A 183 8.28 11.93 10.00
N LYS A 184 9.50 12.03 10.54
CA LYS A 184 10.60 12.72 9.87
C LYS A 184 11.03 12.03 8.57
N ILE A 185 11.10 10.70 8.56
CA ILE A 185 11.45 9.92 7.35
C ILE A 185 10.34 10.08 6.31
N ILE A 186 9.08 9.90 6.71
CA ILE A 186 7.92 10.03 5.81
C ILE A 186 7.90 11.42 5.16
N SER A 187 8.01 12.49 5.94
CA SER A 187 7.95 13.85 5.42
C SER A 187 9.13 14.29 4.53
N LYS A 188 10.25 13.58 4.53
CA LYS A 188 11.47 13.99 3.83
C LYS A 188 11.90 13.06 2.70
N ASP A 189 11.73 11.75 2.92
CA ASP A 189 12.42 10.73 2.14
C ASP A 189 11.45 9.80 1.40
N VAL A 190 10.17 9.76 1.80
CA VAL A 190 9.11 9.02 1.10
C VAL A 190 8.56 9.89 -0.03
N SER A 191 8.57 9.35 -1.23
CA SER A 191 8.18 10.01 -2.48
C SER A 191 6.92 9.39 -3.07
N ASP A 192 6.33 10.07 -4.06
CA ASP A 192 5.19 9.55 -4.81
C ASP A 192 5.51 8.22 -5.54
N ASP A 193 6.75 8.04 -5.99
CA ASP A 193 7.22 6.80 -6.62
C ASP A 193 7.24 5.62 -5.63
N ASP A 194 7.58 5.88 -4.36
CA ASP A 194 7.49 4.85 -3.31
C ASP A 194 6.02 4.44 -3.10
N MET A 195 5.10 5.41 -3.16
CA MET A 195 3.65 5.14 -3.05
C MET A 195 3.09 4.39 -4.26
N LEU A 196 3.61 4.63 -5.46
CA LEU A 196 3.27 3.83 -6.64
C LEU A 196 3.73 2.37 -6.48
N THR A 197 4.95 2.16 -5.98
CA THR A 197 5.46 0.82 -5.66
C THR A 197 4.57 0.12 -4.64
N LEU A 198 4.21 0.81 -3.55
CA LEU A 198 3.31 0.26 -2.54
C LEU A 198 1.92 -0.04 -3.10
N THR A 199 1.38 0.81 -3.98
CA THR A 199 0.10 0.54 -4.65
C THR A 199 0.18 -0.74 -5.49
N ALA A 200 1.28 -0.93 -6.24
CA ALA A 200 1.53 -2.14 -7.01
C ALA A 200 1.65 -3.38 -6.10
N VAL A 201 2.30 -3.24 -4.93
CA VAL A 201 2.35 -4.30 -3.90
C VAL A 201 0.96 -4.64 -3.39
N ALA A 202 0.12 -3.64 -3.07
CA ALA A 202 -1.24 -3.85 -2.60
C ALA A 202 -2.07 -4.60 -3.63
N ASP A 203 -1.95 -4.22 -4.91
CA ASP A 203 -2.60 -4.90 -6.03
C ASP A 203 -2.11 -6.33 -6.20
N LEU A 204 -0.79 -6.55 -6.10
CA LEU A 204 -0.20 -7.88 -6.11
C LEU A 204 -0.70 -8.72 -4.93
N MET A 205 -1.04 -8.13 -3.80
CA MET A 205 -1.54 -8.82 -2.61
C MET A 205 -3.05 -9.02 -2.58
N LYS A 206 -3.81 -8.39 -3.48
CA LYS A 206 -5.27 -8.61 -3.58
C LYS A 206 -5.57 -10.07 -3.91
N LYS A 207 -6.54 -10.66 -3.20
CA LYS A 207 -7.00 -12.02 -3.50
C LYS A 207 -7.80 -12.00 -4.82
N ALA A 208 -7.37 -12.81 -5.79
CA ALA A 208 -7.84 -12.79 -7.20
C ALA A 208 -9.29 -13.25 -7.46
#